data_AF-A0A2N0M846-F1
#
_entry.id   AF-A0A2N0M846-F1
#
_cell.length_a   1.000
_cell.length_b   1.000
_cell.length_c   1.000
_cell.angle_alpha   90.00
_cell.angle_beta   90.00
_cell.angle_gamma   90.00
#
_symmetry.space_group_name_H-M   'P 1'
#
loop_
_entity.id
_entity.type
_entity.pdbx_description
1 polymer ?
#
loop_
_entity_poly.entity_id
_entity_poly.type
_entity_poly.pdbx_seq_one_letter_code
_entity_poly.pdbx_strand_id
1 'polypeptide(L)'
;MGEYMAKIAISLPDDIFQAVEKERLARGQSRSKFFRHAVEEHLRRQRERELEEQYVRGYLENPETPEELEWIFAAGLEALAENPWEDGEDK
;
A
#
# COMPACT_ATOMS: atom_id res chain seq x y z
N MET A 1 12.26 -23.29 12.05
CA MET A 1 12.21 -22.22 13.08
C MET A 1 10.75 -22.05 13.43
N GLY A 2 10.33 -22.40 14.65
CA GLY A 2 8.91 -22.32 15.03
C GLY A 2 8.41 -20.87 15.07
N GLU A 3 7.20 -20.62 14.58
CA GLU A 3 6.54 -19.33 14.77
C GLU A 3 6.32 -19.06 16.26
N TYR A 4 7.01 -18.06 16.80
CA TYR A 4 6.76 -17.59 18.15
C TYR A 4 5.59 -16.61 18.15
N MET A 5 4.41 -17.06 18.58
CA MET A 5 3.27 -16.19 18.82
C MET A 5 3.40 -15.50 20.18
N ALA A 6 3.69 -14.20 20.17
CA ALA A 6 3.68 -13.37 21.37
C ALA A 6 2.23 -13.07 21.82
N LYS A 7 2.00 -13.08 23.14
CA LYS A 7 0.75 -12.64 23.75
C LYS A 7 0.99 -11.37 24.53
N ILE A 8 0.12 -10.39 24.35
CA ILE A 8 0.16 -9.12 25.08
C ILE A 8 -1.14 -8.91 25.83
N ALA A 9 -1.04 -8.34 27.03
CA ALA A 9 -2.17 -7.77 27.75
C ALA A 9 -2.07 -6.25 27.63
N ILE A 10 -3.16 -5.60 27.22
CA ILE A 10 -3.24 -4.15 27.04
C ILE A 10 -4.44 -3.60 27.81
N SER A 11 -4.31 -2.38 28.32
CA SER A 11 -5.43 -1.62 28.86
C SER A 11 -5.95 -0.67 27.78
N LEU A 12 -7.26 -0.59 27.64
CA LEU A 12 -7.92 0.31 26.69
C LEU A 12 -8.88 1.24 27.45
N PRO A 13 -8.99 2.52 27.05
CA PRO A 13 -10.09 3.36 27.48
C PRO A 13 -11.44 2.71 27.17
N ASP A 14 -12.42 2.92 28.05
CA ASP A 14 -13.72 2.23 28.01
C ASP A 14 -14.50 2.54 26.72
N ASP A 15 -14.44 3.79 26.27
CA ASP A 15 -15.04 4.27 25.02
C ASP A 15 -14.45 3.58 23.79
N ILE A 16 -13.12 3.45 23.74
CA ILE A 16 -12.40 2.74 22.68
C ILE A 16 -12.76 1.26 22.70
N PHE A 17 -12.79 0.63 23.88
CA PHE A 17 -13.17 -0.76 24.00
C PHE A 17 -14.60 -1.00 23.50
N GLN A 18 -15.56 -0.16 23.89
CA GLN A 18 -16.94 -0.27 23.42
C GLN A 18 -17.07 -0.10 21.89
N ALA A 19 -16.32 0.84 21.30
CA ALA A 19 -16.31 1.03 19.84
C ALA A 19 -15.80 -0.22 19.12
N VAL A 20 -14.69 -0.81 19.61
CA VAL A 20 -14.14 -2.07 19.08
C VAL A 20 -15.13 -3.21 19.20
N GLU A 21 -15.79 -3.36 20.35
CA GLU A 21 -16.77 -4.43 20.58
C GLU A 21 -17.94 -4.32 19.60
N LYS A 22 -18.48 -3.11 19.40
CA LYS A 22 -19.56 -2.86 18.45
C LYS A 22 -19.15 -3.25 17.03
N GLU A 23 -17.98 -2.81 16.59
CA GLU A 23 -17.51 -3.01 15.22
C GLU A 23 -17.17 -4.48 14.94
N ARG A 24 -16.42 -5.14 15.83
CA ARG A 24 -16.07 -6.55 15.64
C ARG A 24 -17.31 -7.44 15.62
N LEU A 25 -18.32 -7.14 16.43
CA LEU A 25 -19.57 -7.92 16.49
C LEU A 25 -20.36 -7.75 15.20
N ALA A 26 -20.47 -6.52 14.69
CA ALA A 26 -21.10 -6.26 13.38
C ALA A 26 -20.40 -7.01 12.23
N ARG A 27 -19.09 -7.22 12.34
CA ARG A 27 -18.27 -7.97 11.37
C ARG A 27 -18.19 -9.48 11.64
N GLY A 28 -18.81 -9.99 12.71
CA GLY A 28 -18.73 -11.40 13.11
C GLY A 28 -17.32 -11.87 13.50
N GLN A 29 -16.47 -10.98 14.02
CA GLN A 29 -15.07 -11.26 14.33
C GLN A 29 -14.82 -11.46 15.84
N SER A 30 -13.88 -12.35 16.16
CA SER A 30 -13.33 -12.45 17.52
C SER A 30 -12.46 -11.23 17.84
N ARG A 31 -12.29 -10.91 19.13
CA ARG A 31 -11.40 -9.82 19.58
C ARG A 31 -9.99 -9.96 19.02
N SER A 32 -9.39 -11.16 19.16
CA SER A 32 -8.03 -11.41 18.67
C SER A 32 -7.90 -11.24 17.16
N LYS A 33 -8.89 -11.67 16.38
CA LYS A 33 -8.89 -11.46 14.92
C LYS A 33 -8.99 -9.99 14.57
N PHE A 34 -9.89 -9.26 15.22
CA PHE A 34 -10.08 -7.83 14.99
C PHE A 34 -8.80 -7.02 15.29
N PHE A 35 -8.23 -7.21 16.48
CA PHE A 35 -7.00 -6.50 16.87
C PHE A 35 -5.81 -6.87 15.99
N ARG A 36 -5.64 -8.16 15.65
CA ARG A 36 -4.57 -8.59 14.75
C ARG A 36 -4.68 -7.88 13.39
N HIS A 37 -5.86 -7.94 12.78
CA HIS A 37 -6.10 -7.30 11.49
C HIS A 37 -5.88 -5.79 11.55
N ALA A 38 -6.35 -5.12 12.61
CA ALA A 38 -6.16 -3.68 12.79
C ALA A 38 -4.68 -3.29 12.86
N VAL A 39 -3.87 -4.07 13.59
CA VAL A 39 -2.43 -3.84 13.72
C VAL A 39 -1.70 -4.14 12.41
N GLU A 40 -2.02 -5.27 11.76
CA GLU A 40 -1.44 -5.64 10.46
C GLU A 40 -1.71 -4.57 9.40
N GLU A 41 -2.95 -4.10 9.30
CA GLU A 41 -3.33 -3.04 8.37
C GLU A 41 -2.63 -1.71 8.68
N HIS A 42 -2.51 -1.35 9.96
CA HIS A 42 -1.81 -0.14 10.36
C HIS A 42 -0.33 -0.20 9.94
N LEU A 43 0.35 -1.32 10.23
CA LEU A 43 1.77 -1.50 9.89
C LEU A 43 1.99 -1.56 8.38
N ARG A 44 1.08 -2.19 7.63
CA ARG A 44 1.11 -2.22 6.16
C ARG A 44 1.04 -0.80 5.59
N ARG A 45 0.07 0.01 6.04
CA ARG A 45 -0.09 1.40 5.59
C ARG A 45 1.12 2.27 5.92
N GLN A 46 1.72 2.09 7.09
CA GLN A 46 2.93 2.83 7.45
C GLN A 46 4.10 2.49 6.53
N ARG A 47 4.29 1.20 6.22
CA ARG A 47 5.33 0.76 5.28
C ARG A 47 5.08 1.31 3.87
N GLU A 48 3.84 1.28 3.39
CA GLU A 48 3.48 1.83 2.09
C GLU A 48 3.78 3.32 2.01
N ARG A 49 3.44 4.07 3.07
CA ARG A 49 3.77 5.50 3.18
C ARG A 49 5.27 5.76 3.16
N GLU A 50 6.04 4.98 3.90
CA GLU A 50 7.51 5.09 3.91
C GLU A 50 8.13 4.81 2.53
N LEU A 51 7.60 3.81 1.81
CA LEU A 51 8.05 3.48 0.46
C LEU A 51 7.71 4.59 -0.53
N GLU A 52 6.51 5.17 -0.43
CA GLU A 52 6.11 6.32 -1.27
C GLU A 52 7.01 7.54 -0.99
N GLU A 53 7.24 7.87 0.28
CA GLU A 53 8.13 8.95 0.69
C GLU A 53 9.57 8.72 0.18
N GLN A 54 10.06 7.47 0.23
CA GLN A 54 11.38 7.10 -0.30
C GLN A 54 11.44 7.22 -1.82
N TYR A 55 10.40 6.76 -2.52
CA TYR A 55 10.29 6.85 -3.97
C TYR A 55 10.35 8.32 -4.43
N VAL A 56 9.50 9.18 -3.88
CA VAL A 56 9.48 10.62 -4.20
C VAL A 56 10.82 11.27 -3.90
N ARG A 57 11.42 10.97 -2.75
CA ARG A 57 12.72 11.51 -2.38
C ARG A 57 13.82 11.12 -3.36
N GLY A 58 13.84 9.86 -3.81
CA GLY A 58 14.81 9.38 -4.79
C GLY A 58 14.80 10.21 -6.08
N TYR A 59 13.61 10.50 -6.62
CA TYR A 59 13.45 11.34 -7.80
C TYR A 59 13.87 12.79 -7.59
N LEU A 60 13.61 13.35 -6.39
CA LEU A 60 14.00 14.72 -6.07
C LEU A 60 15.52 14.86 -5.87
N GLU A 61 16.16 13.87 -5.25
CA GLU A 61 17.59 13.86 -4.96
C GLU A 61 18.44 13.52 -6.19
N ASN A 62 17.94 12.63 -7.05
CA ASN A 62 18.61 12.20 -8.27
C ASN A 62 17.64 12.20 -9.46
N PRO A 63 17.29 13.39 -9.98
CA PRO A 63 16.43 13.49 -11.16
C PRO A 63 17.13 12.94 -12.40
N GLU A 64 16.36 12.46 -13.36
CA GLU A 64 16.89 12.06 -14.66
C GLU A 64 17.57 13.23 -15.39
N THR A 65 18.65 12.91 -16.09
CA THR A 65 19.34 13.86 -16.96
C THR A 65 18.55 14.08 -18.26
N PRO A 66 18.74 15.24 -18.93
CA PRO A 66 18.13 15.48 -20.24
C PRO A 66 18.40 14.37 -21.25
N GLU A 67 19.62 13.83 -21.27
CA GLU A 67 20.02 12.77 -22.18
C GLU A 67 19.31 11.44 -21.90
N GLU A 68 19.13 11.08 -20.62
CA GLU A 68 18.34 9.91 -20.22
C GLU A 68 16.87 10.08 -20.61
N LEU A 69 16.31 11.27 -20.42
CA LEU A 69 14.94 11.56 -20.82
C LEU A 69 14.76 11.43 -22.33
N GLU A 70 15.65 11.99 -23.13
CA GLU A 70 15.61 11.88 -24.60
C GLU A 70 15.60 10.42 -25.05
N TRP A 71 16.47 9.58 -24.46
CA TRP A 71 16.52 8.16 -24.77
C TRP A 71 15.23 7.43 -24.36
N ILE A 72 14.70 7.71 -23.15
CA ILE A 72 13.43 7.13 -22.67
C ILE A 72 12.27 7.51 -23.59
N PHE A 73 12.17 8.78 -24.00
CA PHE A 73 11.12 9.24 -24.90
C PHE A 73 11.20 8.57 -26.27
N ALA A 74 12.39 8.47 -26.85
CA ALA A 74 12.58 7.81 -28.15
C ALA A 74 12.16 6.34 -28.09
N ALA A 75 12.63 5.60 -27.09
CA ALA A 75 12.28 4.19 -26.89
C ALA A 75 10.77 4.00 -26.61
N GLY A 76 10.16 4.90 -25.82
CA GLY A 76 8.74 4.87 -25.53
C GLY A 76 7.87 5.11 -26.76
N LEU A 77 8.24 6.06 -27.62
CA LEU A 77 7.52 6.33 -28.88
C LEU A 77 7.59 5.13 -29.83
N GLU A 78 8.74 4.47 -29.92
CA GLU A 78 8.92 3.25 -30.73
C GLU A 78 8.02 2.12 -30.22
N ALA A 79 8.03 1.84 -28.92
CA ALA A 79 7.21 0.78 -28.32
C ALA A 79 5.69 1.02 -28.48
N LEU A 80 5.25 2.28 -28.40
CA LEU A 80 3.86 2.67 -28.62
C LEU A 80 3.47 2.56 -30.10
N ALA A 81 4.37 2.87 -31.03
CA ALA A 81 4.10 2.73 -32.46
C ALA A 81 3.90 1.26 -32.88
N GLU A 82 4.52 0.31 -32.19
CA GLU A 82 4.32 -1.13 -32.40
C GLU A 82 2.97 -1.64 -31.88
N ASN A 83 2.33 -0.91 -30.96
CA ASN A 83 1.04 -1.26 -30.38
C ASN A 83 0.04 -0.10 -30.58
N PRO A 84 -0.33 0.20 -31.84
CA PRO A 84 -1.27 1.27 -32.12
C PRO A 84 -2.57 1.03 -31.36
N TRP A 85 -3.07 2.08 -30.71
CA TRP A 85 -4.30 2.03 -29.95
C TRP A 85 -5.45 1.67 -30.90
N GLU A 86 -6.19 0.60 -30.60
CA GLU A 86 -7.36 0.22 -31.39
C GLU A 86 -8.43 1.31 -31.20
N ASP A 87 -8.61 2.15 -32.21
CA ASP A 87 -9.80 2.99 -32.31
C ASP A 87 -11.00 2.04 -32.31
N GLY A 88 -11.78 2.02 -31.23
CA GLY A 88 -12.87 1.07 -31.01
C GLY A 88 -14.02 1.19 -32.02
N GLU A 89 -13.79 0.81 -33.27
CA GLU A 89 -14.79 0.53 -34.29
C GLU A 89 -15.15 -0.96 -34.33
N ASP A 90 -15.31 -1.59 -33.16
CA ASP A 90 -16.10 -2.81 -33.08
C ASP A 90 -17.57 -2.43 -32.83
N LYS A 91 -18.29 -2.25 -33.95
CA LYS A 91 -19.77 -2.28 -34.01
C LYS A 91 -20.28 -3.66 -34.37
#